data_AF-A0A9P1ML33-F1
#
_entry.id   AF-A0A9P1ML33-F1
#
_cell.length_a   1.000
_cell.length_b   1.000
_cell.length_c   1.000
_cell.angle_alpha   90.00
_cell.angle_beta   90.00
_cell.angle_gamma   90.00
#
_symmetry.space_group_name_H-M   'P 1'
#
loop_
_entity.id
_entity.type
_entity.pdbx_description
1 polymer ?
#
loop_
_entity_poly.entity_id
_entity_poly.type
_entity_poly.pdbx_seq_one_letter_code
_entity_poly.pdbx_strand_id
1 'polypeptide(L)'
;MVDIVVDFSANKLRQGYGENALYVLDSLADLALIHINFQWQRMIPPPTEDEDVDIDKDDEDPETDNEDSEPDWADDDDDPEIVDLAVPSTTEQPIQTILHSDIDANLWKTEVERVTPMLKVVIRQDAKDWRMHLEQISSFQKTIETSIKQTTPQLEKYYVDLQQSLERIDGREKSLNHQMSNVLAKFREAQDRRAEMKEKYKSASGGVTQRTETLQRISDDIEQLKQQIEEQGAKTSDGAPMVKIKQALAKMESDIDRMNVQIGVLEQGLLNAQLRDRVAFTTEAFSYM
;
A
#
# COMPACT_ATOMS: atom_id res chain seq x y z
N MET A 1 38.87 9.55 -16.67
CA MET A 1 38.73 8.37 -17.54
C MET A 1 38.01 7.34 -16.69
N VAL A 2 36.73 7.10 -17.00
CA VAL A 2 35.82 6.32 -16.14
C VAL A 2 35.94 4.86 -16.56
N ASP A 3 36.62 4.05 -15.75
CA ASP A 3 36.71 2.60 -15.96
C ASP A 3 35.50 1.93 -15.32
N ILE A 4 34.52 1.59 -16.16
CA ILE A 4 33.46 0.65 -15.80
C ILE A 4 34.04 -0.74 -16.03
N VAL A 5 34.17 -1.54 -14.97
CA VAL A 5 34.66 -2.92 -15.08
C VAL A 5 33.53 -3.76 -15.68
N VAL A 6 33.63 -4.05 -16.98
CA VAL A 6 32.62 -4.80 -17.73
C VAL A 6 33.13 -6.22 -18.02
N ASP A 7 32.51 -7.24 -17.41
CA ASP A 7 32.82 -8.67 -17.65
C ASP A 7 32.01 -9.27 -18.81
N PHE A 8 31.93 -8.55 -19.94
CA PHE A 8 31.30 -9.07 -21.15
C PHE A 8 31.81 -8.38 -22.43
N SER A 9 31.77 -9.11 -23.54
CA SER A 9 32.17 -8.60 -24.86
C SER A 9 31.20 -7.52 -25.37
N ALA A 10 31.74 -6.45 -25.98
CA ALA A 10 31.00 -5.33 -26.56
C ALA A 10 29.89 -5.75 -27.55
N ASN A 11 30.01 -6.92 -28.18
CA ASN A 11 28.97 -7.46 -29.06
C ASN A 11 27.62 -7.68 -28.33
N LYS A 12 27.64 -7.93 -27.01
CA LYS A 12 26.42 -8.11 -26.22
C LYS A 12 25.67 -6.82 -25.92
N LEU A 13 26.29 -5.64 -26.12
CA LEU A 13 25.64 -4.33 -25.99
C LEU A 13 24.98 -3.86 -27.29
N ARG A 14 25.32 -4.47 -28.43
CA ARG A 14 24.82 -4.07 -29.76
C ARG A 14 23.29 -4.18 -29.88
N GLN A 15 22.70 -5.04 -29.06
CA GLN A 15 21.26 -5.29 -29.06
C GLN A 15 20.47 -4.12 -28.43
N GLY A 16 21.10 -3.26 -27.63
CA GLY A 16 20.48 -2.06 -27.06
C GLY A 16 19.42 -2.31 -25.97
N TYR A 17 19.16 -3.58 -25.63
CA TYR A 17 18.26 -3.99 -24.56
C TYR A 17 18.76 -5.28 -23.91
N GLY A 18 18.39 -5.51 -22.65
CA GLY A 18 18.77 -6.68 -21.87
C GLY A 18 19.68 -6.38 -20.68
N GLU A 19 19.99 -7.41 -19.90
CA GLU A 19 20.70 -7.33 -18.61
C GLU A 19 22.04 -6.60 -18.70
N ASN A 20 22.83 -6.87 -19.74
CA ASN A 20 24.14 -6.23 -19.93
C ASN A 20 24.03 -4.72 -20.24
N ALA A 21 22.97 -4.29 -20.94
CA ALA A 21 22.74 -2.88 -21.25
C ALA A 21 22.19 -2.14 -20.02
N LEU A 22 21.31 -2.79 -19.25
CA LEU A 22 20.80 -2.28 -17.98
C LEU A 22 21.93 -2.11 -16.95
N TYR A 23 22.82 -3.09 -16.83
CA TYR A 23 23.96 -3.04 -15.91
C TYR A 23 24.87 -1.82 -16.16
N VAL A 24 25.14 -1.51 -17.44
CA VAL A 24 25.96 -0.34 -17.81
C VAL A 24 25.22 0.97 -17.53
N LEU A 25 23.92 1.02 -17.81
CA LEU A 25 23.10 2.20 -17.53
C LEU A 25 22.97 2.47 -16.03
N ASP A 26 22.77 1.43 -15.23
CA ASP A 26 22.69 1.49 -13.77
C ASP A 26 24.02 1.97 -13.17
N SER A 27 25.13 1.37 -13.60
CA SER A 27 26.48 1.78 -13.17
C SER A 27 26.80 3.23 -13.56
N LEU A 28 26.35 3.68 -14.75
CA LEU A 28 26.55 5.06 -15.19
C LEU A 28 25.65 6.04 -14.43
N ALA A 29 24.42 5.63 -14.10
CA ALA A 29 23.49 6.41 -13.30
C ALA A 29 24.03 6.58 -11.87
N ASP A 30 24.55 5.53 -11.25
CA ASP A 30 25.20 5.61 -9.93
C ASP A 30 26.40 6.56 -9.94
N LEU A 31 27.25 6.49 -10.97
CA LEU A 31 28.38 7.42 -11.12
C LEU A 31 27.94 8.86 -11.35
N ALA A 32 26.83 9.07 -12.08
CA ALA A 32 26.25 10.39 -12.28
C ALA A 32 25.68 10.95 -10.96
N LEU A 33 25.00 10.12 -10.17
CA LEU A 33 24.48 10.48 -8.85
C LEU A 33 25.60 10.81 -7.87
N ILE A 34 26.73 10.08 -7.92
CA ILE A 34 27.94 10.39 -7.16
C ILE A 34 28.54 11.74 -7.59
N HIS A 35 28.64 12.01 -8.90
CA HIS A 35 29.19 13.28 -9.42
C HIS A 35 28.32 14.49 -9.05
N ILE A 36 26.99 14.30 -8.97
CA ILE A 36 26.04 15.33 -8.57
C ILE A 36 25.94 15.44 -7.03
N ASN A 37 26.65 14.60 -6.29
CA ASN A 37 26.63 14.51 -4.82
C ASN A 37 25.21 14.36 -4.27
N PHE A 38 24.40 13.55 -4.95
CA PHE A 38 22.98 13.36 -4.67
C PHE A 38 22.78 12.71 -3.30
N GLN A 39 21.94 13.32 -2.47
CA GLN A 39 21.52 12.75 -1.19
C GLN A 39 20.05 12.34 -1.25
N TRP A 40 19.78 11.08 -0.87
CA TRP A 40 18.42 10.57 -0.75
C TRP A 40 17.69 11.33 0.36
N GLN A 41 16.71 12.15 -0.02
CA GLN A 41 15.84 12.81 0.94
C GLN A 41 14.95 11.78 1.64
N ARG A 42 14.92 11.81 2.97
CA ARG A 42 14.10 10.92 3.79
C ARG A 42 12.63 11.25 3.52
N MET A 43 11.87 10.28 2.97
CA MET A 43 10.42 10.39 2.82
C MET A 43 9.81 10.79 4.17
N ILE A 44 9.10 11.92 4.17
CA ILE A 44 8.26 12.36 5.28
C ILE A 44 6.93 11.63 5.11
N PRO A 45 6.56 10.70 6.00
CA PRO A 45 5.26 10.05 5.94
C PRO A 45 4.16 11.10 6.11
N PRO A 46 3.07 11.05 5.34
CA PRO A 46 1.93 11.91 5.59
C PRO A 46 1.42 11.67 7.02
N PRO A 47 1.05 12.71 7.78
CA PRO A 47 0.47 12.54 9.09
C PRO A 47 -0.80 11.70 8.96
N THR A 48 -0.85 10.59 9.70
CA THR A 48 -2.10 9.86 9.92
C THR A 48 -3.05 10.78 10.66
N GLU A 49 -4.16 11.12 10.01
CA GLU A 49 -5.30 11.76 10.66
C GLU A 49 -5.84 10.79 11.71
N ASP A 50 -5.42 10.98 12.96
CA ASP A 50 -6.12 10.39 14.10
C ASP A 50 -7.49 11.08 14.18
N GLU A 51 -8.52 10.36 13.71
CA GLU A 51 -9.93 10.68 13.92
C GLU A 51 -10.21 10.76 15.43
N ASP A 52 -10.02 11.94 16.04
CA ASP A 52 -10.71 12.41 17.27
C ASP A 52 -10.02 13.67 17.84
N VAL A 53 -10.17 14.83 17.19
CA VAL A 53 -10.03 16.12 17.90
C VAL A 53 -11.04 17.14 17.36
N ASP A 54 -12.15 17.31 18.09
CA ASP A 54 -13.00 18.50 18.05
C ASP A 54 -12.17 19.73 18.40
N ILE A 55 -11.86 20.60 17.44
CA ILE A 55 -11.42 21.99 17.69
C ILE A 55 -12.04 22.91 16.65
N ASP A 56 -13.23 23.41 16.98
CA ASP A 56 -13.57 24.81 16.67
C ASP A 56 -12.46 25.70 17.26
N LYS A 57 -11.74 26.43 16.40
CA LYS A 57 -11.30 27.82 16.64
C LYS A 57 -10.45 28.38 15.49
N ASP A 58 -10.96 29.50 14.99
CA ASP A 58 -10.28 30.69 14.50
C ASP A 58 -9.47 30.59 13.20
N ASP A 59 -10.11 31.12 12.15
CA ASP A 59 -9.52 31.70 10.95
C ASP A 59 -8.43 32.74 11.34
N GLU A 60 -7.16 32.38 11.19
CA GLU A 60 -6.07 33.34 11.06
C GLU A 60 -5.20 32.96 9.86
N ASP A 61 -5.35 33.78 8.81
CA ASP A 61 -4.61 33.78 7.54
C ASP A 61 -3.14 34.18 7.78
N PRO A 62 -2.14 33.33 7.47
CA PRO A 62 -0.74 33.75 7.49
C PRO A 62 -0.34 34.33 6.13
N GLU A 63 -0.17 35.65 6.12
CA GLU A 63 0.53 36.42 5.10
C GLU A 63 1.83 35.71 4.66
N THR A 64 1.93 35.42 3.37
CA THR A 64 3.15 34.88 2.76
C THR A 64 4.07 36.04 2.41
N ASP A 65 5.08 36.23 3.26
CA ASP A 65 6.24 37.10 3.07
C ASP A 65 7.07 36.61 1.87
N ASN A 66 7.11 37.39 0.79
CA ASN A 66 7.93 37.13 -0.40
C ASN A 66 9.19 38.02 -0.31
N GLU A 67 10.22 37.49 0.32
CA GLU A 67 11.59 38.02 0.18
C GLU A 67 12.31 37.35 -1.02
N ASP A 68 12.93 38.22 -1.81
CA ASP A 68 14.09 38.02 -2.66
C ASP A 68 14.01 37.18 -3.94
N SER A 69 14.10 37.88 -5.08
CA SER A 69 15.15 37.67 -6.09
C SER A 69 15.04 38.73 -7.20
N GLU A 70 15.78 39.83 -7.08
CA GLU A 70 16.03 40.74 -8.21
C GLU A 70 17.12 40.16 -9.12
N PRO A 71 16.94 40.14 -10.46
CA PRO A 71 18.00 39.80 -11.39
C PRO A 71 18.91 40.99 -11.68
N ASP A 72 20.18 40.81 -11.34
CA ASP A 72 21.34 41.65 -11.68
C ASP A 72 21.54 41.71 -13.21
N TRP A 73 21.24 42.86 -13.81
CA TRP A 73 21.54 43.13 -15.22
C TRP A 73 22.92 43.79 -15.31
N ALA A 74 23.90 42.97 -15.67
CA ALA A 74 25.25 43.40 -15.98
C ALA A 74 25.26 44.45 -17.10
N ASP A 75 25.84 45.59 -16.73
CA ASP A 75 26.60 46.58 -17.51
C ASP A 75 27.01 46.11 -18.93
N ASP A 76 26.50 46.80 -19.95
CA ASP A 76 27.07 46.79 -21.31
C ASP A 76 27.22 48.26 -21.74
N ASP A 77 28.41 48.79 -21.43
CA ASP A 77 28.95 50.06 -21.91
C ASP A 77 29.12 49.99 -23.43
N ASP A 78 28.12 50.43 -24.19
CA ASP A 78 28.25 50.75 -25.61
C ASP A 78 27.95 52.25 -25.80
N ASP A 79 28.99 53.07 -25.66
CA ASP A 79 29.00 54.51 -25.91
C ASP A 79 29.07 54.75 -27.44
N PRO A 80 28.01 55.26 -28.10
CA PRO A 80 28.08 55.57 -29.52
C PRO A 80 28.77 56.92 -29.70
N GLU A 81 30.06 56.89 -30.04
CA GLU A 81 30.84 58.06 -30.44
C GLU A 81 30.25 58.65 -31.75
N ILE A 82 29.32 59.60 -31.60
CA ILE A 82 28.74 60.38 -32.71
C ILE A 82 29.82 61.36 -33.19
N VAL A 83 30.52 60.98 -34.25
CA VAL A 83 31.41 61.88 -35.00
C VAL A 83 30.54 62.87 -35.78
N ASP A 84 30.33 64.06 -35.20
CA ASP A 84 29.71 65.20 -35.84
C ASP A 84 30.62 65.74 -36.96
N LEU A 85 30.38 65.29 -38.19
CA LEU A 85 31.07 65.79 -39.39
C LEU A 85 30.45 67.12 -39.84
N ALA A 86 30.58 68.14 -39.01
CA ALA A 86 30.27 69.52 -39.36
C ALA A 86 31.33 70.03 -40.35
N VAL A 87 31.02 69.91 -41.65
CA VAL A 87 31.76 70.58 -42.72
C VAL A 87 31.62 72.10 -42.52
N PRO A 88 32.71 72.87 -42.31
CA PRO A 88 32.59 74.31 -42.22
C PRO A 88 32.19 74.85 -43.59
N SER A 89 30.94 75.32 -43.67
CA SER A 89 30.36 76.08 -44.77
C SER A 89 31.27 77.25 -45.10
N THR A 90 32.18 77.03 -46.04
CA THR A 90 33.06 78.07 -46.56
C THR A 90 32.20 78.97 -47.42
N THR A 91 31.79 80.08 -46.81
CA THR A 91 31.54 81.40 -47.39
C THR A 91 31.26 81.36 -48.89
N GLU A 92 29.97 81.43 -49.23
CA GLU A 92 29.46 81.72 -50.57
C GLU A 92 30.05 83.03 -51.08
N GLN A 93 31.19 82.94 -51.77
CA GLN A 93 31.56 83.93 -52.77
C GLN A 93 30.85 83.54 -54.07
N PRO A 94 30.17 84.45 -54.77
CA PRO A 94 29.64 84.15 -56.08
C PRO A 94 30.82 83.96 -57.03
N ILE A 95 31.23 82.72 -57.26
CA ILE A 95 32.13 82.36 -58.36
C ILE A 95 31.31 82.44 -59.65
N GLN A 96 30.94 83.66 -60.02
CA GLN A 96 30.41 84.01 -61.34
C GLN A 96 31.28 85.10 -61.95
N THR A 97 32.59 84.88 -61.92
CA THR A 97 33.41 85.32 -63.03
C THR A 97 33.35 84.16 -64.01
N ILE A 98 32.81 84.39 -65.21
CA ILE A 98 32.85 83.40 -66.29
C ILE A 98 34.32 83.00 -66.44
N LEU A 99 34.66 81.81 -65.94
CA LEU A 99 35.98 81.22 -66.06
C LEU A 99 36.09 80.84 -67.54
N HIS A 100 36.48 81.79 -68.38
CA HIS A 100 36.91 81.45 -69.73
C HIS A 100 38.14 80.58 -69.57
N SER A 101 37.98 79.28 -69.82
CA SER A 101 39.13 78.39 -69.85
C SER A 101 39.96 78.79 -71.06
N ASP A 102 41.13 79.39 -70.85
CA ASP A 102 42.21 79.48 -71.86
C ASP A 102 42.84 78.09 -72.11
N ILE A 103 42.01 77.04 -72.02
CA ILE A 103 42.39 75.65 -72.17
C ILE A 103 41.97 75.26 -73.58
N ASP A 104 42.96 75.05 -74.43
CA ASP A 104 42.79 74.54 -75.79
C ASP A 104 41.90 73.27 -75.76
N ALA A 105 40.87 73.23 -76.59
CA ALA A 105 39.91 72.12 -76.67
C ALA A 105 40.62 70.78 -76.92
N ASN A 106 41.77 70.81 -77.60
CA ASN A 106 42.60 69.64 -77.82
C ASN A 106 43.31 69.16 -76.54
N LEU A 107 43.85 70.09 -75.73
CA LEU A 107 44.46 69.78 -74.43
C LEU A 107 43.44 69.20 -73.45
N TRP A 108 42.23 69.79 -73.41
CA TRP A 108 41.14 69.26 -72.60
C TRP A 108 40.71 67.87 -73.07
N LYS A 109 40.61 67.64 -74.38
CA LYS A 109 40.27 66.33 -74.93
C LYS A 109 41.32 65.27 -74.60
N THR A 110 42.62 65.59 -74.71
CA THR A 110 43.69 64.67 -74.29
C THR A 110 43.67 64.39 -72.80
N GLU A 111 43.31 65.39 -71.98
CA GLU A 111 43.20 65.22 -70.53
C GLU A 111 41.97 64.38 -70.16
N VAL A 112 40.85 64.57 -70.86
CA VAL A 112 39.67 63.71 -70.74
C VAL A 112 40.01 62.30 -71.18
N GLU A 113 40.68 62.08 -72.30
CA GLU A 113 41.11 60.75 -72.75
C GLU A 113 42.08 60.09 -71.76
N ARG A 114 42.93 60.88 -71.09
CA ARG A 114 43.83 60.42 -70.03
C ARG A 114 43.10 60.04 -68.74
N VAL A 115 42.09 60.81 -68.34
CA VAL A 115 41.36 60.62 -67.07
C VAL A 115 40.15 59.69 -67.23
N THR A 116 39.59 59.54 -68.42
CA THR A 116 38.50 58.60 -68.75
C THR A 116 38.78 57.17 -68.26
N PRO A 117 39.96 56.55 -68.47
CA PRO A 117 40.25 55.23 -67.93
C PRO A 117 40.40 55.23 -66.40
N MET A 118 40.74 56.36 -65.76
CA MET A 118 40.80 56.50 -64.30
C MET A 118 39.41 56.67 -63.67
N LEU A 119 38.46 57.24 -64.41
CA LEU A 119 37.05 57.39 -64.02
C LEU A 119 36.20 56.18 -64.39
N LYS A 120 36.71 55.27 -65.22
CA LYS A 120 36.04 54.02 -65.55
C LYS A 120 36.07 53.12 -64.31
N VAL A 121 35.06 53.29 -63.46
CA VAL A 121 34.79 52.42 -62.32
C VAL A 121 34.47 51.03 -62.86
N VAL A 122 35.51 50.21 -63.00
CA VAL A 122 35.35 48.78 -63.25
C VAL A 122 34.94 48.18 -61.92
N ILE A 123 33.63 48.01 -61.73
CA ILE A 123 33.07 47.21 -60.63
C ILE A 123 33.60 45.79 -60.84
N ARG A 124 34.74 45.46 -60.24
CA ARG A 124 35.21 44.09 -60.14
C ARG A 124 34.28 43.41 -59.15
N GLN A 125 33.76 42.23 -59.50
CA GLN A 125 33.07 41.35 -58.55
C GLN A 125 34.10 40.94 -57.49
N ASP A 126 34.25 41.78 -56.47
CA ASP A 126 35.11 41.52 -55.33
C ASP A 126 34.25 40.81 -54.26
N ALA A 127 34.83 39.84 -53.56
CA ALA A 127 34.16 39.14 -52.46
C ALA A 127 33.79 40.07 -51.28
N LYS A 128 34.29 41.32 -51.32
CA LYS A 128 33.95 42.43 -50.41
C LYS A 128 32.81 43.32 -50.93
N ASP A 129 32.14 42.94 -52.02
CA ASP A 129 30.98 43.67 -52.52
C ASP A 129 29.80 43.46 -51.56
N TRP A 130 29.56 44.47 -50.71
CA TRP A 130 28.43 44.49 -49.77
C TRP A 130 27.09 44.32 -50.47
N ARG A 131 26.98 44.63 -51.77
CA ARG A 131 25.75 44.43 -52.56
C ARG A 131 25.47 42.93 -52.76
N MET A 132 26.51 42.13 -53.00
CA MET A 132 26.40 40.68 -53.10
C MET A 132 26.02 40.07 -51.75
N HIS A 133 26.62 40.55 -50.65
CA HIS A 133 26.23 40.14 -49.29
C HIS A 133 24.80 40.53 -48.96
N LEU A 134 24.33 41.72 -49.36
CA LEU A 134 22.96 42.17 -49.16
C LEU A 134 21.96 41.30 -49.95
N GLU A 135 22.29 40.95 -51.20
CA GLU A 135 21.49 40.05 -52.03
C GLU A 135 21.45 38.63 -51.43
N GLN A 136 22.58 38.13 -50.91
CA GLN A 136 22.66 36.86 -50.19
C GLN A 136 21.80 36.89 -48.92
N ILE A 137 21.88 37.94 -48.09
CA ILE A 137 21.05 38.11 -46.89
C ILE A 137 19.56 38.14 -47.26
N SER A 138 19.17 38.84 -48.32
CA SER A 138 17.79 38.84 -48.81
C SER A 138 17.35 37.44 -49.25
N SER A 139 18.23 36.67 -49.89
CA SER A 139 17.94 35.29 -50.29
C SER A 139 17.79 34.34 -49.10
N PHE A 140 18.65 34.48 -48.06
CA PHE A 140 18.55 33.72 -46.83
C PHE A 140 17.30 34.10 -46.04
N GLN A 141 16.97 35.39 -45.95
CA GLN A 141 15.73 35.86 -45.34
C GLN A 141 14.51 35.21 -45.97
N LYS A 142 14.41 35.18 -47.32
CA LYS A 142 13.32 34.51 -48.03
C LYS A 142 13.29 33.00 -47.77
N THR A 143 14.46 32.37 -47.69
CA THR A 143 14.59 30.93 -47.39
C THR A 143 14.09 30.64 -45.98
N ILE A 144 14.51 31.43 -44.99
CA ILE A 144 14.09 31.35 -43.59
C ILE A 144 12.57 31.60 -43.47
N GLU A 145 12.05 32.63 -44.15
CA GLU A 145 10.63 32.93 -44.12
C GLU A 145 9.81 31.78 -44.72
N THR A 146 10.31 31.16 -45.79
CA THR A 146 9.67 29.97 -46.39
C THR A 146 9.74 28.76 -45.45
N SER A 147 10.88 28.50 -44.80
CA SER A 147 11.01 27.38 -43.88
C SER A 147 10.16 27.57 -42.62
N ILE A 148 10.05 28.79 -42.11
CA ILE A 148 9.15 29.12 -40.98
C ILE A 148 7.70 28.88 -41.40
N LYS A 149 7.27 29.41 -42.57
CA LYS A 149 5.92 29.18 -43.10
C LYS A 149 5.59 27.70 -43.29
N GLN A 150 6.59 26.87 -43.57
CA GLN A 150 6.40 25.42 -43.71
C GLN A 150 6.44 24.67 -42.38
N THR A 151 7.28 25.08 -41.43
CA THR A 151 7.52 24.34 -40.17
C THR A 151 6.51 24.70 -39.09
N THR A 152 6.13 25.97 -38.97
CA THR A 152 5.12 26.43 -38.00
C THR A 152 3.81 25.63 -38.06
N PRO A 153 3.17 25.42 -39.23
CA PRO A 153 1.93 24.65 -39.28
C PRO A 153 2.13 23.16 -38.99
N GLN A 154 3.32 22.61 -39.24
CA GLN A 154 3.63 21.22 -38.85
C GLN A 154 3.73 21.11 -37.34
N LEU A 155 4.39 22.06 -36.67
CA LEU A 155 4.50 22.09 -35.22
C LEU A 155 3.14 22.30 -34.56
N GLU A 156 2.31 23.20 -35.11
CA GLU A 156 0.95 23.43 -34.63
C GLU A 156 0.07 22.17 -34.79
N LYS A 157 0.20 21.47 -35.92
CA LYS A 157 -0.46 20.18 -36.11
C LYS A 157 -0.03 19.16 -35.05
N TYR A 158 1.27 19.02 -34.79
CA TYR A 158 1.75 18.10 -33.75
C TYR A 158 1.26 18.49 -32.36
N TYR A 159 1.19 19.79 -32.05
CA TYR A 159 0.64 20.29 -30.79
C TYR A 159 -0.83 19.89 -30.64
N VAL A 160 -1.65 20.09 -31.67
CA VAL A 160 -3.07 19.71 -31.65
C VAL A 160 -3.24 18.19 -31.57
N ASP A 161 -2.48 17.42 -32.35
CA ASP A 161 -2.53 15.95 -32.32
C ASP A 161 -2.11 15.41 -30.93
N LEU A 162 -1.09 16.01 -30.31
CA LEU A 162 -0.65 15.67 -28.96
C LEU A 162 -1.75 16.01 -27.93
N GLN A 163 -2.34 17.19 -28.02
CA GLN A 163 -3.42 17.61 -27.12
C GLN A 163 -4.63 16.67 -27.22
N GLN A 164 -5.06 16.31 -28.42
CA GLN A 164 -6.13 15.32 -28.63
C GLN A 164 -5.76 13.95 -28.08
N SER A 165 -4.49 13.54 -28.20
CA SER A 165 -4.02 12.27 -27.64
C SER A 165 -4.06 12.27 -26.12
N LEU A 166 -3.70 13.39 -25.48
CA LEU A 166 -3.74 13.56 -24.03
C LEU A 166 -5.19 13.57 -23.52
N GLU A 167 -6.10 14.29 -24.18
CA GLU A 167 -7.52 14.28 -23.84
C GLU A 167 -8.13 12.87 -23.97
N ARG A 168 -7.69 12.10 -24.98
CA ARG A 168 -8.10 10.71 -25.14
C ARG A 168 -7.54 9.80 -24.05
N ILE A 169 -6.30 10.04 -23.60
CA ILE A 169 -5.69 9.31 -22.49
C ILE A 169 -6.44 9.63 -21.20
N ASP A 170 -6.67 10.91 -20.88
CA ASP A 170 -7.42 11.35 -19.71
C ASP A 170 -8.84 10.75 -19.68
N GLY A 171 -9.56 10.76 -20.81
CA GLY A 171 -10.87 10.13 -20.92
C GLY A 171 -10.83 8.61 -20.68
N ARG A 172 -9.79 7.93 -21.17
CA ARG A 172 -9.58 6.49 -20.93
C ARG A 172 -9.23 6.20 -19.48
N GLU A 173 -8.38 7.01 -18.86
CA GLU A 173 -8.00 6.89 -17.46
C GLU A 173 -9.21 7.09 -16.54
N LYS A 174 -10.02 8.12 -16.79
CA LYS A 174 -11.28 8.33 -16.06
C LYS A 174 -12.22 7.13 -16.18
N SER A 175 -12.40 6.59 -17.39
CA SER A 175 -13.23 5.41 -17.60
C SER A 175 -12.67 4.17 -16.88
N LEU A 176 -11.35 3.95 -16.97
CA LEU A 176 -10.68 2.83 -16.31
C LEU A 176 -10.78 2.95 -14.79
N ASN A 177 -10.52 4.13 -14.23
CA ASN A 177 -10.63 4.40 -12.80
C ASN A 177 -12.06 4.20 -12.29
N HIS A 178 -13.07 4.61 -13.07
CA HIS A 178 -14.46 4.34 -12.73
C HIS A 178 -14.79 2.83 -12.73
N GLN A 179 -14.35 2.10 -13.75
CA GLN A 179 -14.52 0.65 -13.83
C GLN A 179 -13.81 -0.07 -12.67
N MET A 180 -12.57 0.31 -12.37
CA MET A 180 -11.77 -0.23 -11.28
C MET A 180 -12.41 0.06 -9.92
N SER A 181 -12.87 1.29 -9.69
CA SER A 181 -13.57 1.68 -8.46
C SER A 181 -14.81 0.83 -8.20
N ASN A 182 -15.60 0.53 -9.24
CA ASN A 182 -16.77 -0.36 -9.14
C ASN A 182 -16.36 -1.79 -8.77
N VAL A 183 -15.33 -2.33 -9.42
CA VAL A 183 -14.81 -3.68 -9.11
C VAL A 183 -14.26 -3.74 -7.69
N LEU A 184 -13.52 -2.72 -7.24
CA LEU A 184 -13.00 -2.62 -5.87
C LEU A 184 -14.13 -2.54 -4.84
N ALA A 185 -15.20 -1.79 -5.12
CA ALA A 185 -16.38 -1.74 -4.25
C ALA A 185 -17.04 -3.12 -4.11
N LYS A 186 -17.24 -3.84 -5.23
CA LYS A 186 -17.77 -5.22 -5.22
C LYS A 186 -16.84 -6.18 -4.49
N PHE A 187 -15.53 -6.03 -4.65
CA PHE A 187 -14.55 -6.86 -3.95
C PHE A 187 -14.60 -6.62 -2.43
N ARG A 188 -14.69 -5.36 -1.99
CA ARG A 188 -14.88 -5.01 -0.57
C ARG A 188 -16.17 -5.63 -0.03
N GLU A 189 -17.29 -5.45 -0.72
CA GLU A 189 -18.57 -6.03 -0.31
C GLU A 189 -18.52 -7.57 -0.23
N ALA A 190 -17.85 -8.24 -1.17
CA ALA A 190 -17.64 -9.68 -1.13
C ALA A 190 -16.73 -10.11 0.03
N GLN A 191 -15.69 -9.32 0.33
CA GLN A 191 -14.79 -9.54 1.47
C GLN A 191 -15.54 -9.42 2.80
N ASP A 192 -16.38 -8.40 2.95
CA ASP A 192 -17.20 -8.18 4.15
C ASP A 192 -18.23 -9.29 4.34
N ARG A 193 -18.95 -9.68 3.27
CA ARG A 193 -19.84 -10.85 3.28
C ARG A 193 -19.11 -12.13 3.69
N ARG A 194 -17.88 -12.33 3.21
CA ARG A 194 -17.06 -13.49 3.58
C ARG A 194 -16.69 -13.45 5.06
N ALA A 195 -16.29 -12.29 5.58
CA ALA A 195 -15.97 -12.12 6.99
C ALA A 195 -17.19 -12.40 7.87
N GLU A 196 -18.35 -11.87 7.50
CA GLU A 196 -19.63 -12.11 8.19
C GLU A 196 -20.00 -13.60 8.20
N MET A 197 -19.92 -14.27 7.05
CA MET A 197 -20.21 -15.72 6.95
C MET A 197 -19.22 -16.56 7.75
N LYS A 198 -17.94 -16.17 7.79
CA LYS A 198 -16.91 -16.84 8.58
C LYS A 198 -17.20 -16.71 10.08
N GLU A 199 -17.63 -15.55 10.55
CA GLU A 199 -17.98 -15.33 11.95
C GLU A 199 -19.26 -16.08 12.34
N LYS A 200 -20.28 -16.09 11.47
CA LYS A 200 -21.49 -16.91 11.63
C LYS A 200 -21.15 -18.40 11.71
N TYR A 201 -20.29 -18.89 10.83
CA TYR A 201 -19.83 -20.28 10.86
C TYR A 201 -19.06 -20.61 12.14
N LYS A 202 -18.14 -19.73 12.57
CA LYS A 202 -17.38 -19.90 13.80
C LYS A 202 -18.30 -19.95 15.03
N SER A 203 -19.27 -19.04 15.11
CA SER A 203 -20.27 -19.01 16.18
C SER A 203 -21.13 -20.27 16.20
N ALA A 204 -21.63 -20.70 15.03
CA ALA A 204 -22.41 -21.93 14.91
C ALA A 204 -21.58 -23.17 15.27
N SER A 205 -20.34 -23.26 14.79
CA SER A 205 -19.41 -24.36 15.10
C SER A 205 -19.11 -24.41 16.60
N GLY A 206 -18.89 -23.27 17.26
CA GLY A 206 -18.73 -23.20 18.71
C GLY A 206 -19.96 -23.72 19.45
N GLY A 207 -21.16 -23.32 19.01
CA GLY A 207 -22.42 -23.79 19.56
C GLY A 207 -22.65 -25.30 19.37
N VAL A 208 -22.22 -25.86 18.23
CA VAL A 208 -22.27 -27.32 17.99
C VAL A 208 -21.33 -28.04 18.97
N THR A 209 -20.07 -27.59 19.10
CA THR A 209 -19.11 -28.19 20.03
C THR A 209 -19.62 -28.17 21.47
N GLN A 210 -20.18 -27.05 21.93
CA GLN A 210 -20.78 -26.94 23.26
C GLN A 210 -21.93 -27.93 23.46
N ARG A 211 -22.83 -28.06 22.47
CA ARG A 211 -23.94 -29.03 22.53
C ARG A 211 -23.45 -30.48 22.48
N THR A 212 -22.38 -30.77 21.74
CA THR A 212 -21.75 -32.09 21.75
C THR A 212 -21.14 -32.40 23.11
N GLU A 213 -20.47 -31.44 23.74
CA GLU A 213 -19.92 -31.58 25.09
C GLU A 213 -21.01 -31.80 26.14
N THR A 214 -22.11 -31.03 26.08
CA THR A 214 -23.23 -31.23 27.00
C THR A 214 -23.94 -32.57 26.78
N LEU A 215 -24.10 -33.01 25.54
CA LEU A 215 -24.64 -34.34 25.24
C LEU A 215 -23.76 -35.47 25.77
N GLN A 216 -22.43 -35.33 25.65
CA GLN A 216 -21.49 -36.31 26.19
C GLN A 216 -21.59 -36.37 27.71
N ARG A 217 -21.62 -35.22 28.39
CA ARG A 217 -21.81 -35.15 29.84
C ARG A 217 -23.13 -35.80 30.29
N ILE A 218 -24.24 -35.50 29.62
CA ILE A 218 -25.54 -36.12 29.95
C ILE A 218 -25.50 -37.63 29.69
N SER A 219 -24.81 -38.08 28.65
CA SER A 219 -24.64 -39.52 28.37
C SER A 219 -23.84 -40.22 29.47
N ASP A 220 -22.78 -39.58 29.96
CA ASP A 220 -21.99 -40.08 31.09
C ASP A 220 -22.83 -40.11 32.38
N ASP A 221 -23.62 -39.06 32.65
CA ASP A 221 -24.54 -39.01 33.80
C ASP A 221 -25.60 -40.13 33.72
N ILE A 222 -26.11 -40.43 32.52
CA ILE A 222 -27.06 -41.55 32.29
C ILE A 222 -26.39 -42.90 32.55
N GLU A 223 -25.17 -43.13 32.05
CA GLU A 223 -24.46 -44.39 32.29
C GLU A 223 -24.13 -44.57 33.77
N GLN A 224 -23.76 -43.48 34.46
CA GLN A 224 -23.55 -43.49 35.91
C GLN A 224 -24.84 -43.82 36.67
N LEU A 225 -25.97 -43.20 36.30
CA LEU A 225 -27.27 -43.49 36.89
C LEU A 225 -27.67 -44.96 36.64
N LYS A 226 -27.45 -45.46 35.43
CA LYS A 226 -27.71 -46.86 35.07
C LYS A 226 -26.87 -47.81 35.91
N GLN A 227 -25.58 -47.52 36.11
CA GLN A 227 -24.71 -48.31 36.97
C GLN A 227 -25.19 -48.29 38.43
N GLN A 228 -25.63 -47.14 38.95
CA GLN A 228 -26.23 -47.06 40.29
C GLN A 228 -27.53 -47.86 40.40
N ILE A 229 -28.39 -47.82 39.37
CA ILE A 229 -29.62 -48.61 39.33
C ILE A 229 -29.30 -50.11 39.27
N GLU A 230 -28.32 -50.54 38.48
CA GLU A 230 -27.87 -51.94 38.45
C GLU A 230 -27.27 -52.37 39.79
N GLU A 231 -26.49 -51.52 40.46
CA GLU A 231 -25.92 -51.82 41.77
C GLU A 231 -27.00 -51.89 42.87
N GLN A 232 -27.97 -50.96 42.86
CA GLN A 232 -29.14 -51.01 43.75
C GLN A 232 -30.05 -52.18 43.40
N GLY A 233 -30.22 -52.50 42.12
CA GLY A 233 -30.95 -53.65 41.62
C GLY A 233 -30.30 -54.96 42.08
N ALA A 234 -28.97 -55.05 42.04
CA ALA A 234 -28.22 -56.17 42.58
C ALA A 234 -28.37 -56.24 44.11
N LYS A 235 -28.28 -55.11 44.84
CA LYS A 235 -28.48 -55.08 46.31
C LYS A 235 -29.90 -55.43 46.76
N THR A 236 -30.91 -55.08 45.95
CA THR A 236 -32.33 -55.36 46.25
C THR A 236 -32.78 -56.73 45.75
N SER A 237 -32.20 -57.21 44.65
CA SER A 237 -32.39 -58.57 44.13
C SER A 237 -31.56 -59.60 44.90
N ASP A 238 -30.48 -59.17 45.57
CA ASP A 238 -29.75 -60.00 46.50
C ASP A 238 -30.71 -60.29 47.67
N GLY A 239 -31.39 -61.43 47.59
CA GLY A 239 -32.26 -61.91 48.64
C GLY A 239 -31.53 -62.15 49.97
N ALA A 240 -30.21 -61.93 50.08
CA ALA A 240 -29.45 -62.11 51.31
C ALA A 240 -30.03 -61.42 52.55
N PRO A 241 -30.55 -60.16 52.53
CA PRO A 241 -31.22 -59.58 53.69
C PRO A 241 -32.48 -60.37 54.05
N MET A 242 -33.26 -60.78 53.06
CA MET A 242 -34.46 -61.59 53.26
C MET A 242 -34.13 -63.00 53.77
N VAL A 243 -33.06 -63.61 53.30
CA VAL A 243 -32.54 -64.91 53.77
C VAL A 243 -32.02 -64.79 55.21
N LYS A 244 -31.31 -63.71 55.55
CA LYS A 244 -30.87 -63.44 56.93
C LYS A 244 -32.05 -63.28 57.89
N ILE A 245 -33.10 -62.57 57.48
CA ILE A 245 -34.34 -62.46 58.26
C ILE A 245 -35.00 -63.83 58.43
N LYS A 246 -35.11 -64.63 57.35
CA LYS A 246 -35.65 -65.99 57.43
C LYS A 246 -34.83 -66.90 58.36
N GLN A 247 -33.50 -66.84 58.31
CA GLN A 247 -32.62 -67.61 59.21
C GLN A 247 -32.77 -67.18 60.67
N ALA A 248 -32.87 -65.88 60.94
CA ALA A 248 -33.11 -65.36 62.28
C ALA A 248 -34.48 -65.81 62.83
N LEU A 249 -35.52 -65.81 61.99
CA LEU A 249 -36.85 -66.34 62.32
C LEU A 249 -36.79 -67.83 62.67
N ALA A 250 -36.17 -68.66 61.81
CA ALA A 250 -36.05 -70.10 62.05
C ALA A 250 -35.24 -70.40 63.34
N LYS A 251 -34.21 -69.59 63.63
CA LYS A 251 -33.46 -69.71 64.89
C LYS A 251 -34.32 -69.36 66.11
N MET A 252 -35.08 -68.27 66.04
CA MET A 252 -36.00 -67.90 67.12
C MET A 252 -37.06 -68.98 67.35
N GLU A 253 -37.57 -69.59 66.28
CA GLU A 253 -38.54 -70.70 66.36
C GLU A 253 -37.91 -71.93 67.03
N SER A 254 -36.69 -72.30 66.66
CA SER A 254 -35.95 -73.38 67.33
C SER A 254 -35.63 -73.08 68.80
N ASP A 255 -35.31 -71.82 69.14
CA ASP A 255 -35.06 -71.42 70.52
C ASP A 255 -36.35 -71.47 71.36
N ILE A 256 -37.51 -71.12 70.78
CA ILE A 256 -38.83 -71.27 71.41
C ILE A 256 -39.12 -72.74 71.69
N ASP A 257 -38.91 -73.63 70.72
CA ASP A 257 -39.11 -75.08 70.92
C ASP A 257 -38.21 -75.64 72.02
N ARG A 258 -36.93 -75.21 72.04
CA ARG A 258 -35.99 -75.60 73.09
C ARG A 258 -36.44 -75.09 74.46
N MET A 259 -36.87 -73.84 74.55
CA MET A 259 -37.41 -73.28 75.79
C MET A 259 -38.67 -74.02 76.24
N ASN A 260 -39.56 -74.38 75.32
CA ASN A 260 -40.77 -75.17 75.64
C ASN A 260 -40.43 -76.55 76.22
N VAL A 261 -39.45 -77.27 75.65
CA VAL A 261 -38.98 -78.54 76.20
C VAL A 261 -38.35 -78.35 77.59
N GLN A 262 -37.54 -77.30 77.77
CA GLN A 262 -36.95 -76.98 79.07
C GLN A 262 -38.03 -76.66 80.11
N ILE A 263 -39.03 -75.87 79.75
CA ILE A 263 -40.19 -75.58 80.60
C ILE A 263 -40.91 -76.88 80.96
N GLY A 264 -41.21 -77.75 79.99
CA GLY A 264 -41.88 -79.03 80.25
C GLY A 264 -41.09 -79.97 81.18
N VAL A 265 -39.75 -80.03 81.05
CA VAL A 265 -38.89 -80.79 81.97
C VAL A 265 -38.87 -80.17 83.36
N LEU A 266 -38.80 -78.84 83.45
CA LEU A 266 -38.87 -78.12 84.74
C LEU A 266 -40.22 -78.30 85.41
N GLU A 267 -41.32 -78.25 84.65
CA GLU A 267 -42.67 -78.53 85.12
C GLU A 267 -42.79 -79.97 85.63
N GLN A 268 -42.32 -80.97 84.87
CA GLN A 268 -42.30 -82.37 85.32
C GLN A 268 -41.42 -82.56 86.56
N GLY A 269 -40.28 -81.87 86.62
CA GLY A 269 -39.38 -81.88 87.78
C GLY A 269 -40.04 -81.29 89.03
N LEU A 270 -40.74 -80.16 88.87
CA LEU A 270 -41.50 -79.51 89.93
C LEU A 270 -42.66 -80.40 90.39
N LEU A 271 -43.39 -81.01 89.46
CA LEU A 271 -44.53 -81.89 89.76
C LEU A 271 -44.07 -83.17 90.46
N ASN A 272 -42.93 -83.75 90.04
CA ASN A 272 -42.30 -84.87 90.75
C ASN A 272 -41.79 -84.48 92.14
N ALA A 273 -41.24 -83.27 92.32
CA ALA A 273 -40.83 -82.77 93.63
C ALA A 273 -42.05 -82.60 94.56
N GLN A 274 -43.14 -82.00 94.06
CA GLN A 274 -44.40 -81.86 94.79
C GLN A 274 -45.03 -83.23 95.14
N LEU A 275 -44.97 -84.21 94.24
CA LEU A 275 -45.41 -85.58 94.52
C LEU A 275 -44.52 -86.26 95.57
N ARG A 276 -43.19 -86.09 95.49
CA ARG A 276 -42.24 -86.60 96.50
C ARG A 276 -42.49 -85.99 97.87
N ASP A 277 -42.70 -84.68 97.95
CA ASP A 277 -43.03 -84.00 99.21
C ASP A 277 -44.34 -84.55 99.77
N ARG A 278 -45.39 -84.71 98.96
CA ARG A 278 -46.65 -85.33 99.42
C ARG A 278 -46.46 -86.77 99.90
N VAL A 279 -45.67 -87.58 99.21
CA VAL A 279 -45.38 -88.97 99.62
C VAL A 279 -44.55 -89.00 100.90
N ALA A 280 -43.58 -88.08 101.07
CA ALA A 280 -42.82 -87.95 102.32
C ALA A 280 -43.74 -87.61 103.49
N PHE A 281 -44.67 -86.66 103.30
CA PHE A 281 -45.69 -86.33 104.31
C PHE A 281 -46.63 -87.51 104.64
N THR A 282 -47.04 -88.32 103.66
CA THR A 282 -47.86 -89.51 103.95
C THR A 282 -47.06 -90.62 104.63
N THR A 283 -45.78 -90.78 104.31
CA THR A 283 -44.92 -91.81 104.92
C THR A 283 -44.54 -91.44 106.36
N GLU A 284 -44.32 -90.15 106.65
CA GLU A 284 -44.17 -89.65 108.03
C GLU A 284 -45.49 -89.76 108.82
N ALA A 285 -46.65 -89.57 108.19
CA ALA A 285 -47.95 -89.76 108.84
C ALA A 285 -48.25 -91.24 109.20
N PHE A 286 -47.74 -92.21 108.43
CA PHE A 286 -47.85 -93.64 108.74
C PHE A 286 -46.75 -94.16 109.69
N SER A 287 -45.66 -93.39 109.93
CA SER A 287 -44.63 -93.74 110.91
C SER A 287 -45.00 -93.36 112.36
N TYR A 288 -46.16 -92.71 112.56
CA TYR A 288 -46.70 -92.30 113.87
C TYR A 288 -48.03 -93.01 114.23
N MET A 289 -48.39 -94.09 113.54
CA MET A 289 -49.38 -95.09 113.98
C MET A 289 -48.68 -96.37 114.39
#